data_AF-A0A0P7UTB4-F1
#
_entry.id   AF-A0A0P7UTB4-F1
#
_cell.length_a   1.000
_cell.length_b   1.000
_cell.length_c   1.000
_cell.angle_alpha   90.00
_cell.angle_beta   90.00
_cell.angle_gamma   90.00
#
_symmetry.space_group_name_H-M   'P 1'
#
loop_
_entity.id
_entity.type
_entity.pdbx_description
1 polymer ?
#
loop_
_entity_poly.entity_id
_entity_poly.type
_entity_poly.pdbx_seq_one_letter_code
_entity_poly.pdbx_strand_id
1 'polypeptide(L)'
;STHLLTEIEVFLNAISPLRCPPEQPHSCTLPTGAILFKLRKLSTETNLYCTLTQSIASYLTNLQNNFDDLERELKAEYQNLHRFLEMEEDMDMERLRKEREKRVKVLREREKKVAEQGKDLERAIETLNSKLKEEDSLKLLKDIKDLLKRQVNFIPPAAESCEVQSGQFIGPLQYRIWKHMKKFLYPNISSLMFDPDTAHPLLHLSPSCSSVWFEESKEDTPAAAKADSPRRFNYYYCLMGNKGFTHGRHYWEVEVGQKTAWRVGVAREDVHRGEMDFCTTANGLWTLAFRKGNIQACTHPCPTTVRVSLRPTRIGVFLDCEKEEVSFYNALNMTWLFSFSMGTLLLPLFPFFNPCDTDEGKNSDPLTLFSPSL
;
A
#
# COMPACT_ATOMS: atom_id res chain seq x y z
N SER A 1 -28.46 -33.60 -16.44
CA SER A 1 -28.04 -33.20 -17.81
C SER A 1 -27.44 -34.36 -18.59
N THR A 2 -26.48 -35.10 -18.02
CA THR A 2 -25.98 -36.38 -18.55
C THR A 2 -27.09 -37.40 -18.81
N HIS A 3 -28.05 -37.55 -17.89
CA HIS A 3 -29.20 -38.44 -18.05
C HIS A 3 -30.05 -38.15 -19.31
N LEU A 4 -30.30 -36.88 -19.63
CA LEU A 4 -31.09 -36.47 -20.80
C LEU A 4 -30.35 -36.75 -22.12
N LEU A 5 -29.03 -36.55 -22.15
CA LEU A 5 -28.20 -36.92 -23.30
C LEU A 5 -28.20 -38.43 -23.51
N THR A 6 -28.05 -39.20 -22.43
CA THR A 6 -28.11 -40.67 -22.48
C THR A 6 -29.47 -41.16 -22.95
N GLU A 7 -30.57 -40.57 -22.49
CA GLU A 7 -31.92 -40.91 -22.97
C GLU A 7 -32.08 -40.58 -24.45
N ILE A 8 -31.67 -39.38 -24.90
CA ILE A 8 -31.75 -38.99 -26.31
C ILE A 8 -30.89 -39.91 -27.19
N GLU A 9 -29.69 -40.30 -26.75
CA GLU A 9 -28.83 -41.26 -27.46
C GLU A 9 -29.44 -42.66 -27.54
N VAL A 10 -30.02 -43.15 -26.44
CA VAL A 10 -30.75 -44.43 -26.40
C VAL A 10 -31.94 -44.40 -27.37
N PHE A 11 -32.72 -43.31 -27.41
CA PHE A 11 -33.82 -43.14 -28.37
C PHE A 11 -33.35 -43.02 -29.82
N LEU A 12 -32.26 -42.27 -30.08
CA LEU A 12 -31.66 -42.19 -31.41
C LEU A 12 -31.20 -43.56 -31.91
N ASN A 13 -30.57 -44.36 -31.04
CA ASN A 13 -30.11 -45.72 -31.35
C ASN A 13 -31.28 -46.70 -31.54
N ALA A 14 -32.38 -46.54 -30.80
CA ALA A 14 -33.58 -47.38 -30.92
C ALA A 14 -34.42 -47.10 -32.18
N ILE A 15 -34.39 -45.85 -32.69
CA ILE A 15 -35.18 -45.43 -33.87
C ILE A 15 -34.40 -45.57 -35.17
N SER A 16 -33.05 -45.57 -35.12
CA SER A 16 -32.19 -45.74 -36.30
C SER A 16 -32.46 -47.01 -37.15
N PRO A 17 -32.90 -48.17 -36.58
CA PRO A 17 -33.26 -49.36 -37.35
C PRO A 17 -34.68 -49.35 -37.93
N LEU A 18 -35.57 -48.42 -37.51
CA LEU A 18 -36.99 -48.38 -37.92
C LEU A 18 -37.22 -47.83 -39.35
N ARG A 19 -36.26 -48.01 -40.27
CA ARG A 19 -36.52 -47.80 -41.70
C ARG A 19 -37.45 -48.91 -42.19
N CYS A 20 -38.60 -48.53 -42.77
CA CYS A 20 -39.55 -49.48 -43.33
C CYS A 20 -38.86 -50.45 -44.32
N PRO A 21 -39.10 -51.78 -44.22
CA PRO A 21 -38.75 -52.70 -45.29
C PRO A 21 -39.60 -52.37 -46.54
N PRO A 22 -39.04 -52.56 -47.75
CA PRO A 22 -39.63 -52.06 -49.00
C PRO A 22 -40.95 -52.71 -49.44
N GLU A 23 -41.49 -53.70 -48.72
CA GLU A 23 -42.55 -54.58 -49.24
C GLU A 23 -44.00 -54.24 -48.84
N GLN A 24 -44.28 -53.23 -48.00
CA GLN A 24 -45.68 -52.78 -47.75
C GLN A 24 -45.79 -51.26 -47.50
N PRO A 25 -46.14 -50.45 -48.53
CA PRO A 25 -46.13 -48.99 -48.45
C PRO A 25 -47.43 -48.34 -47.93
N HIS A 26 -48.49 -49.11 -47.60
CA HIS A 26 -49.82 -48.54 -47.32
C HIS A 26 -50.27 -48.54 -45.84
N SER A 27 -49.39 -48.84 -44.87
CA SER A 27 -49.77 -48.83 -43.43
C SER A 27 -48.85 -48.05 -42.49
N CYS A 28 -47.81 -47.36 -42.98
CA CYS A 28 -46.88 -46.64 -42.11
C CYS A 28 -46.86 -45.13 -42.40
N THR A 29 -47.72 -44.39 -41.71
CA THR A 29 -47.65 -42.92 -41.55
C THR A 29 -46.80 -42.52 -40.34
N LEU A 30 -45.69 -43.23 -40.07
CA LEU A 30 -44.81 -42.89 -38.96
C LEU A 30 -43.84 -41.78 -39.40
N PRO A 31 -43.83 -40.59 -38.75
CA PRO A 31 -42.97 -39.47 -39.14
C PRO A 31 -41.53 -39.64 -38.63
N THR A 32 -40.94 -40.83 -38.83
CA THR A 32 -39.66 -41.26 -38.23
C THR A 32 -38.50 -40.32 -38.59
N GLY A 33 -38.46 -39.80 -39.83
CA GLY A 33 -37.44 -38.84 -40.26
C GLY A 33 -37.54 -37.47 -39.56
N ALA A 34 -38.77 -36.97 -39.34
CA ALA A 34 -39.00 -35.70 -38.63
C ALA A 34 -38.68 -35.83 -37.13
N ILE A 35 -38.98 -36.99 -36.54
CA ILE A 35 -38.61 -37.33 -35.15
C ILE A 35 -37.08 -37.37 -35.01
N LEU A 36 -36.37 -38.06 -35.91
CA LEU A 36 -34.90 -38.14 -35.88
C LEU A 36 -34.23 -36.77 -36.03
N PHE A 37 -34.74 -35.92 -36.94
CA PHE A 37 -34.23 -34.55 -37.09
C PHE A 37 -34.43 -33.73 -35.80
N LYS A 38 -35.61 -33.83 -35.18
CA LYS A 38 -35.92 -33.13 -33.92
C LYS A 38 -35.06 -33.64 -32.76
N LEU A 39 -34.83 -34.96 -32.66
CA LEU A 39 -33.97 -35.56 -31.64
C LEU A 39 -32.49 -35.15 -31.80
N ARG A 40 -31.97 -35.08 -33.04
CA ARG A 40 -30.61 -34.56 -33.29
C ARG A 40 -30.47 -33.10 -32.86
N LYS A 41 -31.46 -32.27 -33.19
CA LYS A 41 -31.48 -30.86 -32.75
C LYS A 41 -31.48 -30.76 -31.21
N LEU A 42 -32.36 -31.52 -30.54
CA LEU A 42 -32.41 -31.56 -29.07
C LEU A 42 -31.10 -32.06 -28.45
N SER A 43 -30.43 -33.05 -29.06
CA SER A 43 -29.11 -33.51 -28.64
C SER A 43 -28.06 -32.39 -28.72
N THR A 44 -28.00 -31.66 -29.85
CA THR A 44 -27.07 -30.52 -29.99
C THR A 44 -27.34 -29.40 -29.00
N GLU A 45 -28.61 -29.06 -28.77
CA GLU A 45 -29.01 -28.03 -27.78
C GLU A 45 -28.67 -28.48 -26.35
N THR A 46 -28.87 -29.75 -26.02
CA THR A 46 -28.54 -30.30 -24.70
C THR A 46 -27.03 -30.34 -24.47
N ASN A 47 -26.23 -30.65 -25.49
CA ASN A 47 -24.77 -30.59 -25.44
C ASN A 47 -24.27 -29.15 -25.22
N LEU A 48 -24.83 -28.18 -25.94
CA LEU A 48 -24.54 -26.77 -25.75
C LEU A 48 -24.90 -26.31 -24.32
N TYR A 49 -26.09 -26.69 -23.83
CA TYR A 49 -26.51 -26.43 -22.45
C TYR A 49 -25.53 -27.01 -21.42
N CYS A 50 -25.09 -28.26 -21.59
CA CYS A 50 -24.13 -28.88 -20.68
C CYS A 50 -22.79 -28.13 -20.67
N THR A 51 -22.29 -27.77 -21.86
CA THR A 51 -21.02 -27.03 -22.01
C THR A 51 -21.10 -25.65 -21.37
N LEU A 52 -22.19 -24.91 -21.60
CA LEU A 52 -22.42 -23.60 -20.99
C LEU A 52 -22.54 -23.72 -19.46
N THR A 53 -23.25 -24.73 -18.96
CA THR A 53 -23.41 -24.95 -17.52
C THR A 53 -22.06 -25.23 -16.85
N GLN A 54 -21.21 -26.06 -17.46
CA GLN A 54 -19.86 -26.34 -16.96
C GLN A 54 -18.96 -25.10 -17.01
N SER A 55 -19.02 -24.32 -18.09
CA SER A 55 -18.27 -23.07 -18.24
C SER A 55 -18.68 -22.04 -17.17
N ILE A 56 -19.98 -21.85 -16.95
CA ILE A 56 -20.51 -20.96 -15.90
C ILE A 56 -20.09 -21.45 -14.52
N ALA A 57 -20.20 -22.75 -14.23
CA ALA A 57 -19.77 -23.31 -12.96
C ALA A 57 -18.27 -23.06 -12.72
N SER A 58 -17.42 -23.28 -13.73
CA SER A 58 -16.00 -22.99 -13.63
C SER A 58 -15.72 -21.49 -13.41
N TYR A 59 -16.44 -20.61 -14.12
CA TYR A 59 -16.30 -19.16 -13.95
C TYR A 59 -16.71 -18.71 -12.55
N LEU A 60 -17.82 -19.25 -12.01
CA LEU A 60 -18.28 -18.96 -10.66
C LEU A 60 -17.26 -19.38 -9.61
N THR A 61 -16.69 -20.59 -9.73
CA THR A 61 -15.64 -21.07 -8.83
C THR A 61 -14.40 -20.17 -8.90
N ASN A 62 -13.95 -19.79 -10.10
CA ASN A 62 -12.81 -18.90 -10.27
C ASN A 62 -13.07 -17.51 -9.66
N LEU A 63 -14.27 -16.96 -9.87
CA LEU A 63 -14.66 -15.68 -9.31
C LEU A 63 -14.69 -15.71 -7.78
N GLN A 64 -15.23 -16.79 -7.18
CA GLN A 64 -15.24 -16.98 -5.74
C GLN A 64 -13.82 -17.04 -5.17
N ASN A 65 -12.95 -17.87 -5.77
CA ASN A 65 -11.55 -17.98 -5.36
C ASN A 65 -10.83 -16.62 -5.42
N ASN A 66 -11.06 -15.84 -6.48
CA ASN A 66 -10.48 -14.50 -6.61
C ASN A 66 -10.92 -13.56 -5.48
N PHE A 67 -12.20 -13.58 -5.09
CA PHE A 67 -12.68 -12.78 -3.96
C PHE A 67 -12.13 -13.26 -2.61
N ASP A 68 -12.01 -14.57 -2.42
CA ASP A 68 -11.44 -15.15 -1.21
C ASP A 68 -9.95 -14.78 -1.06
N ASP A 69 -9.19 -14.77 -2.15
CA ASP A 69 -7.80 -14.34 -2.16
C ASP A 69 -7.67 -12.83 -1.88
N LEU A 70 -8.53 -11.99 -2.48
CA LEU A 70 -8.59 -10.56 -2.16
C LEU A 70 -8.94 -10.31 -0.69
N GLU A 71 -9.89 -11.06 -0.12
CA GLU A 71 -10.25 -10.97 1.29
C GLU A 71 -9.06 -11.34 2.19
N ARG A 72 -8.33 -12.40 1.83
CA ARG A 72 -7.15 -12.84 2.57
C ARG A 72 -6.04 -11.80 2.55
N GLU A 73 -5.74 -11.25 1.38
CA GLU A 73 -4.74 -10.18 1.24
C GLU A 73 -5.13 -8.92 2.00
N LEU A 74 -6.38 -8.48 1.88
CA LEU A 74 -6.89 -7.31 2.60
C LEU A 74 -6.72 -7.51 4.12
N LYS A 75 -7.11 -8.67 4.64
CA LYS A 75 -6.93 -9.01 6.06
C LYS A 75 -5.46 -9.01 6.46
N ALA A 76 -4.57 -9.53 5.62
CA ALA A 76 -3.14 -9.56 5.90
C ALA A 76 -2.55 -8.15 6.01
N GLU A 77 -2.94 -7.22 5.14
CA GLU A 77 -2.47 -5.82 5.21
C GLU A 77 -2.97 -5.11 6.48
N TYR A 78 -4.23 -5.31 6.89
CA TYR A 78 -4.71 -4.80 8.18
C TYR A 78 -3.97 -5.43 9.37
N GLN A 79 -3.69 -6.74 9.33
CA GLN A 79 -2.92 -7.41 10.38
C GLN A 79 -1.50 -6.87 10.50
N ASN A 80 -0.86 -6.49 9.39
CA ASN A 80 0.45 -5.83 9.43
C ASN A 80 0.39 -4.50 10.18
N LEU A 81 -0.66 -3.70 9.95
CA LEU A 81 -0.87 -2.43 10.66
C LEU A 81 -1.20 -2.64 12.14
N HIS A 82 -2.05 -3.63 12.48
CA HIS A 82 -2.34 -3.96 13.88
C HIS A 82 -1.08 -4.39 14.62
N ARG A 83 -0.27 -5.27 14.03
CA ARG A 83 1.01 -5.71 14.62
C ARG A 83 1.95 -4.53 14.86
N PHE A 84 2.02 -3.58 13.92
CA PHE A 84 2.81 -2.36 14.12
C PHE A 84 2.31 -1.54 15.32
N LEU A 85 0.99 -1.36 15.46
CA LEU A 85 0.41 -0.62 16.58
C LEU A 85 0.64 -1.33 17.92
N GLU A 86 0.48 -2.65 17.97
CA GLU A 86 0.79 -3.47 19.15
C GLU A 86 2.25 -3.32 19.56
N MET A 87 3.19 -3.36 18.60
CA MET A 87 4.61 -3.16 18.87
C MET A 87 4.91 -1.76 19.44
N GLU A 88 4.31 -0.70 18.88
CA GLU A 88 4.47 0.66 19.42
C GLU A 88 3.90 0.77 20.85
N GLU A 89 2.73 0.17 21.10
CA GLU A 89 2.10 0.14 22.43
C GLU A 89 2.98 -0.57 23.46
N ASP A 90 3.48 -1.78 23.13
CA ASP A 90 4.37 -2.54 24.02
C ASP A 90 5.65 -1.78 24.34
N MET A 91 6.25 -1.12 23.33
CA MET A 91 7.45 -0.31 23.52
C MET A 91 7.21 0.87 24.46
N ASP A 92 6.07 1.55 24.34
CA ASP A 92 5.69 2.66 25.22
C ASP A 92 5.38 2.19 26.64
N MET A 93 4.66 1.09 26.77
CA MET A 93 4.30 0.50 28.06
C MET A 93 5.54 0.03 28.82
N GLU A 94 6.51 -0.61 28.15
CA GLU A 94 7.76 -1.02 28.79
C GLU A 94 8.61 0.20 29.18
N ARG A 95 8.64 1.25 28.36
CA ARG A 95 9.30 2.52 28.70
C ARG A 95 8.70 3.14 29.97
N LEU A 96 7.37 3.15 30.09
CA LEU A 96 6.68 3.65 31.29
C LEU A 96 6.94 2.76 32.51
N ARG A 97 6.96 1.43 32.33
CA ARG A 97 7.24 0.46 33.40
C ARG A 97 8.65 0.66 33.97
N LYS A 98 9.65 0.82 33.11
CA LYS A 98 11.05 1.09 33.51
C LYS A 98 11.19 2.38 34.32
N GLU A 99 10.54 3.46 33.91
CA GLU A 99 10.58 4.71 34.67
C GLU A 99 9.89 4.55 36.04
N ARG A 100 8.74 3.86 36.09
CA ARG A 100 8.06 3.55 37.35
C ARG A 100 8.98 2.76 38.29
N GLU A 101 9.59 1.69 37.81
CA GLU A 101 10.49 0.84 38.61
C GLU A 101 11.69 1.62 39.14
N LYS A 102 12.30 2.44 38.29
CA LYS A 102 13.42 3.32 38.66
C LYS A 102 13.03 4.26 39.81
N ARG A 103 11.89 4.95 39.71
CA ARG A 103 11.43 5.89 40.74
C ARG A 103 11.02 5.19 42.04
N VAL A 104 10.28 4.08 41.94
CA VAL A 104 9.87 3.29 43.10
C VAL A 104 11.09 2.74 43.84
N LYS A 105 12.12 2.28 43.12
CA LYS A 105 13.36 1.79 43.73
C LYS A 105 14.03 2.85 44.59
N VAL A 106 14.16 4.07 44.06
CA VAL A 106 14.76 5.20 44.81
C VAL A 106 13.96 5.53 46.07
N LEU A 107 12.63 5.57 45.99
CA LEU A 107 11.77 5.82 47.15
C LEU A 107 11.86 4.69 48.20
N ARG A 108 11.93 3.42 47.79
CA ARG A 108 12.12 2.29 48.72
C ARG A 108 13.46 2.34 49.43
N GLU A 109 14.53 2.72 48.74
CA GLU A 109 15.85 2.89 49.35
C GLU A 109 15.86 4.02 50.39
N ARG A 110 15.11 5.10 50.14
CA ARG A 110 14.92 6.19 51.11
C ARG A 110 14.10 5.76 52.31
N GLU A 111 12.97 5.08 52.09
CA GLU A 111 12.14 4.51 53.15
C GLU A 111 12.96 3.61 54.08
N LYS A 112 13.79 2.74 53.50
CA LYS A 112 14.70 1.86 54.27
C LYS A 112 15.67 2.65 55.15
N LYS A 113 16.32 3.69 54.60
CA LYS A 113 17.25 4.55 55.36
C LYS A 113 16.56 5.27 56.51
N VAL A 114 15.34 5.77 56.28
CA VAL A 114 14.54 6.43 57.34
C VAL A 114 14.15 5.42 58.42
N ALA A 115 13.72 4.22 58.04
CA ALA A 115 13.39 3.17 58.99
C ALA A 115 14.60 2.71 59.81
N GLU A 116 15.80 2.64 59.23
CA GLU A 116 17.04 2.32 59.94
C GLU A 116 17.37 3.40 60.98
N GLN A 117 17.34 4.69 60.60
CA GLN A 117 17.52 5.79 61.56
C GLN A 117 16.44 5.78 62.66
N GLY A 118 15.19 5.45 62.32
CA GLY A 118 14.10 5.29 63.29
C GLY A 118 14.42 4.23 64.35
N LYS A 119 14.90 3.05 63.92
CA LYS A 119 15.33 1.99 64.85
C LYS A 119 16.53 2.40 65.71
N ASP A 120 17.46 3.19 65.17
CA ASP A 120 18.59 3.71 65.95
C ASP A 120 18.13 4.66 67.05
N LEU A 121 17.15 5.52 66.76
CA LEU A 121 16.52 6.42 67.73
C LEU A 121 15.75 5.63 68.80
N GLU A 122 14.92 4.66 68.40
CA GLU A 122 14.16 3.81 69.33
C GLU A 122 15.10 3.10 70.31
N ARG A 123 16.17 2.47 69.80
CA ARG A 123 17.19 1.80 70.65
C ARG A 123 17.88 2.77 71.61
N ALA A 124 18.16 4.00 71.17
CA ALA A 124 18.75 5.02 72.03
C ALA A 124 17.80 5.43 73.17
N ILE A 125 16.51 5.62 72.87
CA ILE A 125 15.47 5.93 73.85
C ILE A 125 15.29 4.78 74.85
N GLU A 126 15.23 3.53 74.38
CA GLU A 126 15.14 2.34 75.24
C GLU A 126 16.35 2.21 76.18
N THR A 127 17.56 2.45 75.65
CA THR A 127 18.80 2.42 76.44
C THR A 127 18.76 3.50 77.53
N LEU A 128 18.32 4.72 77.21
CA LEU A 128 18.18 5.78 78.20
C LEU A 128 17.13 5.44 79.25
N ASN A 129 15.95 4.97 78.84
CA ASN A 129 14.86 4.60 79.74
C ASN A 129 15.21 3.45 80.68
N SER A 130 15.95 2.44 80.22
CA SER A 130 16.40 1.33 81.07
C SER A 130 17.42 1.79 82.11
N LYS A 131 18.37 2.66 81.71
CA LYS A 131 19.40 3.20 82.61
C LYS A 131 18.84 4.15 83.66
N LEU A 132 17.82 4.94 83.31
CA LEU A 132 17.07 5.77 84.27
C LEU A 132 16.35 4.96 85.37
N LYS A 133 16.09 3.66 85.13
CA LYS A 133 15.52 2.74 86.13
C LYS A 133 16.57 2.04 86.99
N GLU A 134 17.86 2.32 86.81
CA GLU A 134 18.92 1.70 87.62
C GLU A 134 18.88 2.25 89.05
N GLU A 135 18.70 1.36 90.04
CA GLU A 135 18.59 1.73 91.46
C GLU A 135 19.96 2.03 92.12
N ASP A 136 21.07 1.58 91.54
CA ASP A 136 22.43 1.86 92.02
C ASP A 136 22.89 3.26 91.57
N SER A 137 22.82 4.20 92.52
CA SER A 137 23.19 5.61 92.33
C SER A 137 24.61 5.86 91.79
N LEU A 138 25.62 5.05 92.18
CA LEU A 138 27.00 5.26 91.73
C LEU A 138 27.21 4.75 90.31
N LYS A 139 26.54 3.65 89.96
CA LYS A 139 26.57 3.05 88.63
C LYS A 139 25.81 3.92 87.61
N LEU A 140 24.64 4.43 88.01
CA LEU A 140 23.87 5.41 87.25
C LEU A 140 24.70 6.65 86.89
N LEU A 141 25.41 7.23 87.86
CA LEU A 141 26.18 8.46 87.68
C LEU A 141 27.37 8.28 86.72
N LYS A 142 27.97 7.08 86.71
CA LYS A 142 29.02 6.69 85.77
C LYS A 142 28.47 6.48 84.36
N ASP A 143 27.34 5.76 84.24
CA ASP A 143 26.72 5.40 82.97
C ASP A 143 26.09 6.61 82.25
N ILE A 144 25.47 7.55 82.99
CA ILE A 144 24.92 8.80 82.42
C ILE A 144 26.02 9.63 81.76
N LYS A 145 27.22 9.68 82.37
CA LYS A 145 28.34 10.46 81.84
C LYS A 145 28.85 9.93 80.49
N ASP A 146 28.79 8.61 80.29
CA ASP A 146 29.16 7.99 79.02
C ASP A 146 28.02 8.00 78.00
N LEU A 147 26.77 7.98 78.44
CA LEU A 147 25.59 8.17 77.59
C LEU A 147 25.52 9.57 76.99
N LEU A 148 25.80 10.61 77.77
CA LEU A 148 25.84 12.00 77.29
C LEU A 148 26.89 12.23 76.18
N LYS A 149 27.88 11.33 76.03
CA LYS A 149 28.86 11.36 74.94
C LYS A 149 28.37 10.69 73.66
N ARG A 150 27.38 9.79 73.73
CA ARG A 150 26.83 9.10 72.55
C ARG A 150 25.67 9.92 71.98
N GLN A 151 25.92 10.58 70.85
CA GLN A 151 24.92 11.37 70.17
C GLN A 151 24.31 10.58 69.00
N VAL A 152 22.98 10.44 68.97
CA VAL A 152 22.23 9.87 67.85
C VAL A 152 21.44 10.98 67.19
N ASN A 153 21.70 11.24 65.91
CA ASN A 153 21.10 12.33 65.15
C ASN A 153 20.26 11.76 63.99
N PHE A 154 19.02 12.21 63.88
CA PHE A 154 18.20 11.99 62.69
C PHE A 154 18.63 12.96 61.59
N ILE A 155 18.86 12.46 60.38
CA ILE A 155 19.21 13.29 59.22
C ILE A 155 18.09 13.12 58.18
N PRO A 156 17.19 14.11 58.05
CA PRO A 156 16.12 14.07 57.06
C PRO A 156 16.67 13.90 55.64
N PRO A 157 16.18 12.91 54.86
CA PRO A 157 16.55 12.80 53.45
C PRO A 157 16.07 14.02 52.66
N ALA A 158 16.82 14.41 51.62
CA ALA A 158 16.43 15.51 50.73
C ALA A 158 15.07 15.26 50.07
N ALA A 159 14.21 16.27 49.93
CA ALA A 159 12.91 16.13 49.28
C ALA A 159 13.07 15.68 47.81
N GLU A 160 12.31 14.67 47.39
CA GLU A 160 12.23 14.24 45.99
C GLU A 160 10.89 14.63 45.39
N SER A 161 10.89 15.08 44.14
CA SER A 161 9.65 15.33 43.42
C SER A 161 8.99 14.02 43.01
N CYS A 162 7.72 13.87 43.38
CA CYS A 162 6.88 12.75 42.95
C CYS A 162 6.19 13.01 41.59
N GLU A 163 6.41 14.18 40.98
CA GLU A 163 5.71 14.54 39.74
C GLU A 163 6.21 13.72 38.55
N VAL A 164 5.30 12.96 37.95
CA VAL A 164 5.55 12.25 36.70
C VAL A 164 5.26 13.19 35.54
N GLN A 165 6.29 13.45 34.72
CA GLN A 165 6.15 14.28 33.52
C GLN A 165 5.43 13.50 32.41
N SER A 166 4.10 13.50 32.44
CA SER A 166 3.24 12.76 31.50
C SER A 166 3.54 13.08 30.03
N GLY A 167 3.97 14.30 29.72
CA GLY A 167 4.34 14.74 28.37
C GLY A 167 5.48 13.93 27.75
N GLN A 168 6.34 13.29 28.55
CA GLN A 168 7.41 12.42 28.04
C GLN A 168 6.88 11.09 27.46
N PHE A 169 5.72 10.64 27.94
CA PHE A 169 5.14 9.34 27.60
C PHE A 169 3.98 9.49 26.63
N ILE A 170 3.03 10.37 26.96
CA ILE A 170 1.82 10.58 26.18
C ILE A 170 2.09 11.58 25.06
N GLY A 171 2.50 12.81 25.38
CA GLY A 171 2.84 13.84 24.38
C GLY A 171 1.86 13.86 23.17
N PRO A 172 2.35 14.14 21.95
CA PRO A 172 1.57 13.98 20.72
C PRO A 172 1.63 12.51 20.22
N LEU A 173 1.14 11.56 21.02
CA LEU A 173 1.25 10.11 20.79
C LEU A 173 0.90 9.70 19.37
N GLN A 174 -0.31 10.07 18.92
CA GLN A 174 -0.83 9.70 17.60
C GLN A 174 0.06 10.21 16.46
N TYR A 175 0.60 11.42 16.57
CA TYR A 175 1.47 12.00 15.55
C TYR A 175 2.85 11.32 15.52
N ARG A 176 3.40 10.97 16.67
CA ARG A 176 4.65 10.17 16.74
C ARG A 176 4.46 8.80 16.10
N ILE A 177 3.38 8.10 16.46
CA ILE A 177 3.03 6.79 15.88
C ILE A 177 2.85 6.93 14.37
N TRP A 178 2.15 7.96 13.89
CA TRP A 178 2.00 8.22 12.45
C TRP A 178 3.35 8.45 11.75
N LYS A 179 4.27 9.22 12.36
CA LYS A 179 5.63 9.41 11.82
C LYS A 179 6.42 8.10 11.73
N HIS A 180 6.26 7.22 12.70
CA HIS A 180 6.87 5.90 12.68
C HIS A 180 6.21 5.03 11.61
N MET A 181 4.88 4.99 11.58
CA MET A 181 4.08 4.22 10.61
C MET A 181 4.48 4.53 9.18
N LYS A 182 4.73 5.80 8.83
CA LYS A 182 5.21 6.21 7.49
C LYS A 182 6.44 5.42 7.01
N LYS A 183 7.31 4.97 7.91
CA LYS A 183 8.50 4.16 7.58
C LYS A 183 8.20 2.67 7.43
N PHE A 184 7.09 2.19 8.00
CA PHE A 184 6.65 0.79 7.96
C PHE A 184 5.65 0.50 6.84
N LEU A 185 5.11 1.52 6.17
CA LEU A 185 4.21 1.34 5.02
C LEU A 185 4.95 0.68 3.85
N TYR A 186 4.31 -0.32 3.24
CA TYR A 186 4.77 -0.96 2.01
C TYR A 186 3.60 -1.17 1.03
N PRO A 187 3.71 -0.68 -0.22
CA PRO A 187 4.73 0.26 -0.66
C PRO A 187 4.56 1.63 0.01
N ASN A 188 5.70 2.29 0.26
CA ASN A 188 5.73 3.72 0.55
C ASN A 188 5.80 4.50 -0.78
N ILE A 189 5.66 5.82 -0.74
CA ILE A 189 5.92 6.68 -1.89
C ILE A 189 7.39 6.53 -2.32
N SER A 190 7.59 5.96 -3.50
CA SER A 190 8.88 5.71 -4.12
C SER A 190 9.60 7.03 -4.41
N SER A 191 10.86 7.13 -3.98
CA SER A 191 11.73 8.24 -4.33
C SER A 191 12.22 8.09 -5.77
N LEU A 192 11.63 8.89 -6.65
CA LEU A 192 11.86 8.93 -8.10
C LEU A 192 12.45 10.27 -8.53
N MET A 193 13.18 10.24 -9.63
CA MET A 193 13.56 11.42 -10.40
C MET A 193 13.27 11.16 -11.88
N PHE A 194 13.10 12.22 -12.66
CA PHE A 194 13.07 12.14 -14.11
C PHE A 194 14.47 11.83 -14.66
N ASP A 195 14.57 11.01 -15.72
CA ASP A 195 15.83 10.69 -16.40
C ASP A 195 16.11 11.69 -17.55
N PRO A 196 17.09 12.60 -17.42
CA PRO A 196 17.42 13.59 -18.46
C PRO A 196 17.88 12.98 -19.79
N ASP A 197 18.39 11.75 -19.78
CA ASP A 197 18.87 11.06 -20.98
C ASP A 197 17.72 10.53 -21.84
N THR A 198 16.53 10.39 -21.25
CA THR A 198 15.32 10.00 -21.98
C THR A 198 14.52 11.21 -22.45
N ALA A 199 14.72 12.37 -21.82
CA ALA A 199 13.86 13.52 -22.01
C ALA A 199 13.91 14.12 -23.42
N HIS A 200 12.74 14.40 -23.98
CA HIS A 200 12.63 15.13 -25.23
C HIS A 200 13.37 16.48 -25.19
N PRO A 201 14.03 16.93 -26.29
CA PRO A 201 14.84 18.14 -26.30
C PRO A 201 14.11 19.43 -25.85
N LEU A 202 12.81 19.54 -26.13
CA LEU A 202 11.96 20.67 -25.72
C LEU A 202 11.42 20.55 -24.28
N LEU A 203 11.82 19.52 -23.52
CA LEU A 203 11.46 19.39 -22.11
C LEU A 203 12.57 19.94 -21.22
N HIS A 204 12.15 20.79 -20.29
CA HIS A 204 13.00 21.36 -19.26
C HIS A 204 12.75 20.65 -17.94
N LEU A 205 13.82 20.35 -17.23
CA LEU A 205 13.79 19.71 -15.92
C LEU A 205 14.28 20.69 -14.87
N SER A 206 13.69 20.62 -13.67
CA SER A 206 14.25 21.32 -12.51
C SER A 206 15.65 20.77 -12.18
N PRO A 207 16.51 21.53 -11.47
CA PRO A 207 17.83 21.04 -11.05
C PRO A 207 17.78 19.75 -10.24
N SER A 208 16.71 19.53 -9.47
CA SER A 208 16.46 18.31 -8.69
C SER A 208 15.90 17.15 -9.50
N CYS A 209 15.66 17.33 -10.81
CA CYS A 209 14.99 16.36 -11.69
C CYS A 209 13.65 15.86 -11.14
N SER A 210 12.93 16.71 -10.40
CA SER A 210 11.65 16.39 -9.76
C SER A 210 10.46 17.08 -10.43
N SER A 211 10.70 18.09 -11.26
CA SER A 211 9.68 18.81 -12.04
C SER A 211 10.08 18.85 -13.51
N VAL A 212 9.10 18.73 -14.41
CA VAL A 212 9.29 18.77 -15.85
C VAL A 212 8.18 19.58 -16.52
N TRP A 213 8.54 20.47 -17.44
CA TRP A 213 7.59 21.23 -18.24
C TRP A 213 8.07 21.32 -19.69
N PHE A 214 7.13 21.60 -20.58
CA PHE A 214 7.44 21.95 -21.97
C PHE A 214 7.70 23.45 -22.06
N GLU A 215 8.73 23.84 -22.78
CA GLU A 215 9.02 25.24 -23.08
C GLU A 215 9.20 25.38 -24.59
N GLU A 216 8.42 26.28 -25.18
CA GLU A 216 8.52 26.58 -26.60
C GLU A 216 9.80 27.38 -26.81
N SER A 217 10.75 26.82 -27.56
CA SER A 217 12.03 27.46 -27.81
C SER A 217 11.81 28.78 -28.55
N LYS A 218 12.06 29.92 -27.90
CA LYS A 218 12.40 31.14 -28.62
C LYS A 218 13.82 30.95 -29.14
N GLU A 219 14.01 31.21 -30.43
CA GLU A 219 15.30 31.18 -31.12
C GLU A 219 16.42 31.79 -30.24
N ASP A 220 17.62 31.22 -30.32
CA ASP A 220 18.87 31.64 -29.65
C ASP A 220 19.22 31.08 -28.26
N THR A 221 18.80 29.86 -27.93
CA THR A 221 19.67 29.03 -27.08
C THR A 221 20.40 28.06 -28.01
N PRO A 222 21.75 28.11 -28.14
CA PRO A 222 22.44 27.02 -28.81
C PRO A 222 22.02 25.76 -28.07
N ALA A 223 21.53 24.76 -28.82
CA ALA A 223 21.34 23.41 -28.35
C ALA A 223 22.67 22.95 -27.75
N ALA A 224 22.88 23.27 -26.48
CA ALA A 224 24.14 23.08 -25.80
C ALA A 224 24.24 21.59 -25.55
N ALA A 225 24.72 20.88 -26.57
CA ALA A 225 25.35 19.59 -26.50
C ALA A 225 24.81 18.66 -25.41
N LYS A 226 23.49 18.50 -25.31
CA LYS A 226 22.92 17.33 -24.63
C LYS A 226 23.20 16.20 -25.59
N ALA A 227 24.26 15.44 -25.29
CA ALA A 227 24.65 14.25 -26.02
C ALA A 227 23.39 13.52 -26.53
N ASP A 228 23.39 13.24 -27.83
CA ASP A 228 22.30 12.50 -28.45
C ASP A 228 22.29 11.11 -27.81
N SER A 229 21.41 10.92 -26.84
CA SER A 229 21.30 9.70 -26.08
C SER A 229 20.43 8.77 -26.90
N PRO A 230 20.86 7.52 -27.16
CA PRO A 230 20.02 6.56 -27.87
C PRO A 230 18.73 6.23 -27.10
N ARG A 231 18.65 6.60 -25.81
CA ARG A 231 17.46 6.41 -24.96
C ARG A 231 16.45 7.56 -25.07
N ARG A 232 16.77 8.65 -25.78
CA ARG A 232 15.98 9.88 -25.86
C ARG A 232 14.71 9.70 -26.70
N PHE A 233 13.61 10.31 -26.26
CA PHE A 233 12.43 10.50 -27.09
C PHE A 233 12.61 11.75 -27.95
N ASN A 234 12.58 11.62 -29.28
CA ASN A 234 12.78 12.75 -30.20
C ASN A 234 11.50 13.23 -30.88
N TYR A 235 10.39 12.48 -30.75
CA TYR A 235 9.14 12.81 -31.42
C TYR A 235 8.07 13.32 -30.44
N TYR A 236 7.82 12.60 -29.34
CA TYR A 236 6.84 12.99 -28.35
C TYR A 236 7.49 13.76 -27.19
N TYR A 237 6.78 14.73 -26.64
CA TYR A 237 7.18 15.51 -25.45
C TYR A 237 7.09 14.66 -24.17
N CYS A 238 7.83 13.56 -24.11
CA CYS A 238 7.85 12.64 -22.99
C CYS A 238 9.26 12.32 -22.50
N LEU A 239 9.29 11.67 -21.35
CA LEU A 239 10.48 11.16 -20.68
C LEU A 239 10.08 10.04 -19.73
N MET A 240 11.08 9.31 -19.22
CA MET A 240 10.90 8.27 -18.23
C MET A 240 11.56 8.62 -16.90
N GLY A 241 11.18 7.88 -15.86
CA GLY A 241 11.83 7.92 -14.56
C GLY A 241 13.23 7.30 -14.62
N ASN A 242 14.07 7.64 -13.65
CA ASN A 242 15.44 7.16 -13.53
C ASN A 242 15.58 5.72 -13.01
N LYS A 243 14.48 5.09 -12.61
CA LYS A 243 14.46 3.73 -12.05
C LYS A 243 13.40 2.91 -12.77
N GLY A 244 13.81 1.72 -13.19
CA GLY A 244 12.93 0.68 -13.71
C GLY A 244 12.64 -0.37 -12.63
N PHE A 245 11.48 -1.01 -12.74
CA PHE A 245 10.98 -2.00 -11.79
C PHE A 245 10.70 -3.32 -12.50
N THR A 246 11.14 -4.41 -11.91
CA THR A 246 10.90 -5.79 -12.39
C THR A 246 10.23 -6.67 -11.34
N HIS A 247 10.16 -6.21 -10.09
CA HIS A 247 9.61 -6.95 -8.96
C HIS A 247 9.13 -5.96 -7.89
N GLY A 248 8.27 -6.43 -7.00
CA GLY A 248 7.71 -5.69 -5.88
C GLY A 248 6.56 -4.77 -6.26
N ARG A 249 6.03 -4.13 -5.21
CA ARG A 249 4.98 -3.12 -5.30
C ARG A 249 5.62 -1.74 -5.17
N HIS A 250 5.21 -0.81 -6.03
CA HIS A 250 5.75 0.54 -6.08
C HIS A 250 4.62 1.54 -6.20
N TYR A 251 4.73 2.66 -5.49
CA TYR A 251 3.73 3.72 -5.55
C TYR A 251 4.41 5.07 -5.69
N TRP A 252 3.94 5.92 -6.60
CA TRP A 252 4.39 7.30 -6.68
C TRP A 252 3.24 8.22 -7.04
N GLU A 253 3.44 9.50 -6.74
CA GLU A 253 2.43 10.53 -6.96
C GLU A 253 2.98 11.61 -7.88
N VAL A 254 2.16 12.05 -8.82
CA VAL A 254 2.48 13.12 -9.78
C VAL A 254 1.48 14.25 -9.58
N GLU A 255 1.99 15.41 -9.19
CA GLU A 255 1.23 16.65 -9.21
C GLU A 255 1.02 17.08 -10.66
N VAL A 256 -0.25 17.11 -11.06
CA VAL A 256 -0.70 17.57 -12.37
C VAL A 256 -1.37 18.95 -12.27
N GLY A 257 -1.71 19.41 -11.06
CA GLY A 257 -2.22 20.75 -10.81
C GLY A 257 -3.44 21.10 -11.67
N GLN A 258 -3.40 22.29 -12.28
CA GLN A 258 -4.47 22.78 -13.18
C GLN A 258 -4.16 22.59 -14.67
N LYS A 259 -3.11 21.83 -15.02
CA LYS A 259 -2.68 21.53 -16.39
C LYS A 259 -3.80 21.03 -17.30
N THR A 260 -4.08 21.71 -18.41
CA THR A 260 -5.16 21.36 -19.35
C THR A 260 -4.87 20.09 -20.18
N ALA A 261 -3.61 19.65 -20.23
CA ALA A 261 -3.20 18.41 -20.86
C ALA A 261 -2.00 17.76 -20.15
N TRP A 262 -2.02 16.45 -20.01
CA TRP A 262 -0.89 15.65 -19.50
C TRP A 262 -1.11 14.17 -19.78
N ARG A 263 -0.04 13.38 -19.66
CA ARG A 263 -0.12 11.93 -19.66
C ARG A 263 0.92 11.33 -18.71
N VAL A 264 0.46 10.37 -17.89
CA VAL A 264 1.26 9.74 -16.84
C VAL A 264 0.96 8.24 -16.75
N GLY A 265 1.93 7.45 -16.32
CA GLY A 265 1.74 6.01 -16.08
C GLY A 265 3.06 5.26 -16.11
N VAL A 266 3.07 4.10 -16.77
CA VAL A 266 4.26 3.25 -16.93
C VAL A 266 4.52 2.90 -18.38
N ALA A 267 5.79 2.71 -18.70
CA ALA A 267 6.30 2.31 -19.99
C ALA A 267 7.23 1.10 -19.83
N ARG A 268 7.18 0.18 -20.79
CA ARG A 268 8.17 -0.88 -20.90
C ARG A 268 9.51 -0.30 -21.38
N GLU A 269 10.61 -0.86 -20.92
CA GLU A 269 11.97 -0.38 -21.24
C GLU A 269 12.22 -0.17 -22.75
N ASP A 270 11.78 -1.14 -23.54
CA ASP A 270 11.93 -1.22 -25.00
C ASP A 270 10.88 -0.43 -25.79
N VAL A 271 10.04 0.40 -25.13
CA VAL A 271 9.03 1.18 -25.86
C VAL A 271 9.70 2.02 -26.95
N HIS A 272 9.12 1.98 -28.16
CA HIS A 272 9.67 2.69 -29.31
C HIS A 272 9.89 4.19 -29.00
N ARG A 273 10.94 4.78 -29.58
CA ARG A 273 11.34 6.17 -29.28
C ARG A 273 11.02 7.17 -30.40
N GLY A 274 10.70 6.66 -31.59
CA GLY A 274 10.31 7.45 -32.76
C GLY A 274 8.81 7.71 -32.81
N GLU A 275 8.34 8.01 -34.02
CA GLU A 275 6.93 8.19 -34.32
C GLU A 275 6.15 6.88 -34.10
N MET A 276 4.96 6.98 -33.50
CA MET A 276 4.07 5.85 -33.29
C MET A 276 2.68 6.16 -33.83
N ASP A 277 2.05 5.19 -34.49
CA ASP A 277 0.66 5.33 -34.91
C ASP A 277 -0.26 5.52 -33.69
N PHE A 278 -0.01 4.78 -32.60
CA PHE A 278 -0.78 4.87 -31.37
C PHE A 278 0.09 4.62 -30.14
N CYS A 279 0.16 5.58 -29.23
CA CYS A 279 0.70 5.33 -27.89
C CYS A 279 -0.37 4.61 -27.06
N THR A 280 -0.36 3.28 -27.01
CA THR A 280 -1.34 2.45 -26.27
C THR A 280 -0.67 1.26 -25.58
N THR A 281 -1.46 0.45 -24.87
CA THR A 281 -0.99 -0.79 -24.23
C THR A 281 -0.33 -1.77 -25.21
N ALA A 282 -0.72 -1.77 -26.48
CA ALA A 282 -0.09 -2.60 -27.52
C ALA A 282 1.40 -2.26 -27.75
N ASN A 283 1.79 -1.02 -27.44
CA ASN A 283 3.15 -0.53 -27.61
C ASN A 283 3.94 -0.55 -26.28
N GLY A 284 3.41 -1.21 -25.24
CA GLY A 284 4.03 -1.25 -23.92
C GLY A 284 3.87 0.04 -23.10
N LEU A 285 2.77 0.77 -23.32
CA LEU A 285 2.42 1.98 -22.56
C LEU A 285 1.09 1.81 -21.83
N TRP A 286 1.11 1.86 -20.50
CA TRP A 286 -0.08 1.81 -19.65
C TRP A 286 -0.22 3.14 -18.92
N THR A 287 -1.05 4.02 -19.47
CA THR A 287 -1.05 5.44 -19.10
C THR A 287 -2.46 6.00 -19.07
N LEU A 288 -2.66 6.97 -18.17
CA LEU A 288 -3.79 7.89 -18.22
C LEU A 288 -3.36 9.17 -18.93
N ALA A 289 -4.22 9.68 -19.80
CA ALA A 289 -4.08 10.96 -20.44
C ALA A 289 -5.26 11.86 -20.08
N PHE A 290 -4.97 13.13 -19.81
CA PHE A 290 -5.96 14.18 -19.68
C PHE A 290 -5.81 15.15 -20.85
N ARG A 291 -6.93 15.47 -21.51
CA ARG A 291 -6.97 16.50 -22.56
C ARG A 291 -8.39 17.01 -22.72
N LYS A 292 -8.57 18.33 -22.90
CA LYS A 292 -9.88 18.96 -23.15
C LYS A 292 -10.95 18.56 -22.11
N GLY A 293 -10.56 18.48 -20.83
CA GLY A 293 -11.47 18.18 -19.73
C GLY A 293 -11.81 16.70 -19.52
N ASN A 294 -11.28 15.78 -20.33
CA ASN A 294 -11.56 14.35 -20.21
C ASN A 294 -10.30 13.57 -19.82
N ILE A 295 -10.46 12.59 -18.92
CA ILE A 295 -9.43 11.60 -18.62
C ILE A 295 -9.72 10.34 -19.43
N GLN A 296 -8.69 9.82 -20.09
CA GLN A 296 -8.76 8.58 -20.85
C GLN A 296 -7.66 7.62 -20.39
N ALA A 297 -8.04 6.37 -20.19
CA ALA A 297 -7.11 5.27 -20.13
C ALA A 297 -6.74 4.87 -21.55
N CYS A 298 -5.45 4.88 -21.89
CA CYS A 298 -4.96 4.62 -23.24
C CYS A 298 -4.93 3.12 -23.59
N THR A 299 -6.08 2.46 -23.45
CA THR A 299 -6.33 1.07 -23.84
C THR A 299 -6.28 0.89 -25.35
N HIS A 300 -5.97 -0.32 -25.80
CA HIS A 300 -6.06 -0.75 -27.19
C HIS A 300 -7.29 -1.67 -27.38
N PRO A 301 -8.03 -1.61 -28.51
CA PRO A 301 -7.78 -0.79 -29.71
C PRO A 301 -8.22 0.67 -29.59
N CYS A 302 -9.11 0.98 -28.65
CA CYS A 302 -9.63 2.34 -28.44
C CYS A 302 -9.41 2.76 -26.98
N PRO A 303 -9.09 4.05 -26.73
CA PRO A 303 -9.01 4.57 -25.37
C PRO A 303 -10.35 4.44 -24.63
N THR A 304 -10.27 4.12 -23.33
CA THR A 304 -11.43 4.02 -22.44
C THR A 304 -11.60 5.32 -21.66
N THR A 305 -12.79 5.93 -21.73
CA THR A 305 -13.09 7.14 -20.95
C THR A 305 -13.18 6.81 -19.46
N VAL A 306 -12.40 7.51 -18.64
CA VAL A 306 -12.41 7.38 -17.18
C VAL A 306 -13.36 8.43 -16.62
N ARG A 307 -14.45 7.98 -15.97
CA ARG A 307 -15.43 8.87 -15.35
C ARG A 307 -14.95 9.28 -13.97
N VAL A 308 -14.77 10.59 -13.77
CA VAL A 308 -14.39 11.17 -12.47
C VAL A 308 -15.45 12.17 -12.03
N SER A 309 -15.78 12.16 -10.74
CA SER A 309 -16.68 13.13 -10.14
C SER A 309 -16.01 14.49 -9.93
N LEU A 310 -14.74 14.48 -9.57
CA LEU A 310 -13.88 15.65 -9.42
C LEU A 310 -12.58 15.44 -10.20
N ARG A 311 -12.12 16.49 -10.86
CA ARG A 311 -10.84 16.46 -11.56
C ARG A 311 -9.69 16.29 -10.55
N PRO A 312 -8.88 15.22 -10.64
CA PRO A 312 -7.70 15.05 -9.80
C PRO A 312 -6.63 16.08 -10.15
N THR A 313 -6.05 16.71 -9.13
CA THR A 313 -4.86 17.56 -9.25
C THR A 313 -3.57 16.81 -8.94
N ARG A 314 -3.70 15.59 -8.41
CA ARG A 314 -2.60 14.66 -8.15
C ARG A 314 -3.00 13.24 -8.55
N ILE A 315 -2.15 12.59 -9.33
CA ILE A 315 -2.34 11.21 -9.78
C ILE A 315 -1.41 10.30 -9.00
N GLY A 316 -1.99 9.33 -8.29
CA GLY A 316 -1.26 8.22 -7.70
C GLY A 316 -1.14 7.10 -8.72
N VAL A 317 0.06 6.55 -8.89
CA VAL A 317 0.34 5.40 -9.75
C VAL A 317 0.88 4.28 -8.87
N PHE A 318 0.15 3.18 -8.82
CA PHE A 318 0.50 1.97 -8.09
C PHE A 318 0.84 0.88 -9.09
N LEU A 319 2.07 0.38 -9.05
CA LEU A 319 2.56 -0.70 -9.87
C LEU A 319 2.75 -1.93 -8.98
N ASP A 320 2.03 -3.00 -9.28
CA ASP A 320 2.20 -4.32 -8.69
C ASP A 320 2.84 -5.24 -9.73
N CYS A 321 4.15 -5.48 -9.61
CA CYS A 321 4.89 -6.27 -10.59
C CYS A 321 4.48 -7.73 -10.54
N GLU A 322 4.19 -8.27 -9.34
CA GLU A 322 3.77 -9.66 -9.15
C GLU A 322 2.38 -9.94 -9.72
N LYS A 323 1.47 -8.96 -9.64
CA LYS A 323 0.12 -9.05 -10.24
C LYS A 323 0.07 -8.56 -11.69
N GLU A 324 1.18 -8.09 -12.23
CA GLU A 324 1.27 -7.53 -13.58
C GLU A 324 0.21 -6.44 -13.82
N GLU A 325 -0.03 -5.63 -12.78
CA GLU A 325 -1.09 -4.62 -12.78
C GLU A 325 -0.53 -3.22 -12.48
N VAL A 326 -1.04 -2.23 -13.20
CA VAL A 326 -0.87 -0.82 -12.83
C VAL A 326 -2.21 -0.16 -12.60
N SER A 327 -2.36 0.42 -11.41
CA SER A 327 -3.59 1.02 -10.91
C SER A 327 -3.38 2.51 -10.63
N PHE A 328 -4.38 3.31 -10.99
CA PHE A 328 -4.35 4.76 -10.91
C PHE A 328 -5.38 5.28 -9.91
N TYR A 329 -4.99 6.30 -9.15
CA TYR A 329 -5.80 6.88 -8.09
C TYR A 329 -5.78 8.41 -8.18
N ASN A 330 -6.86 9.04 -7.73
CA ASN A 330 -6.77 10.42 -7.26
C ASN A 330 -6.06 10.38 -5.91
N ALA A 331 -4.81 10.83 -5.87
CA ALA A 331 -3.95 10.65 -4.70
C ALA A 331 -4.40 11.47 -3.47
N LEU A 332 -5.23 12.50 -3.65
CA LEU A 332 -5.69 13.32 -2.52
C LEU A 332 -6.75 12.64 -1.66
N ASN A 333 -7.61 11.83 -2.28
CA ASN A 333 -8.72 11.16 -1.60
C ASN A 333 -8.66 9.63 -1.76
N MET A 334 -7.59 9.11 -2.37
CA MET A 334 -7.35 7.70 -2.66
C MET A 334 -8.48 7.01 -3.43
N THR A 335 -9.30 7.75 -4.20
CA THR A 335 -10.32 7.13 -5.04
C THR A 335 -9.68 6.50 -6.26
N TRP A 336 -9.98 5.22 -6.49
CA TRP A 336 -9.57 4.49 -7.68
C TRP A 336 -10.11 5.15 -8.96
N LEU A 337 -9.26 5.20 -9.99
CA LEU A 337 -9.57 5.78 -11.30
C LEU A 337 -9.66 4.71 -12.38
N PHE A 338 -8.61 3.89 -12.50
CA PHE A 338 -8.51 2.87 -13.54
C PHE A 338 -7.39 1.87 -13.22
N SER A 339 -7.50 0.64 -13.72
CA SER A 339 -6.44 -0.38 -13.64
C SER A 339 -6.21 -1.02 -14.99
N PHE A 340 -4.94 -1.26 -15.32
CA PHE A 340 -4.55 -2.06 -16.48
C PHE A 340 -3.94 -3.37 -16.01
N SER A 341 -4.42 -4.47 -16.59
CA SER A 341 -3.66 -5.73 -16.61
C SER A 341 -2.66 -5.68 -17.77
N MET A 342 -1.40 -5.97 -17.48
CA MET A 342 -0.29 -5.84 -18.43
C MET A 342 0.07 -7.17 -19.10
N GLY A 343 -0.36 -8.29 -18.51
CA GLY A 343 0.09 -9.63 -18.88
C GLY A 343 1.57 -9.85 -18.57
N THR A 344 2.11 -11.01 -18.96
CA THR A 344 3.45 -11.39 -18.56
C THR A 344 4.54 -10.50 -19.16
N LEU A 345 5.22 -9.78 -18.29
CA LEU A 345 6.29 -8.85 -18.64
C LEU A 345 7.64 -9.40 -18.19
N LEU A 346 8.54 -9.58 -19.16
CA LEU A 346 9.93 -9.97 -18.92
C LEU A 346 10.89 -8.77 -18.86
N LEU A 347 10.39 -7.57 -19.15
CA LEU A 347 11.18 -6.36 -19.26
C LEU A 347 10.85 -5.39 -18.13
N PRO A 348 11.83 -4.58 -17.68
CA PRO A 348 11.59 -3.56 -16.68
C PRO A 348 10.52 -2.54 -17.12
N LEU A 349 9.73 -2.10 -16.14
CA LEU A 349 8.76 -1.02 -16.27
C LEU A 349 9.32 0.26 -15.67
N PHE A 350 9.25 1.35 -16.41
CA PHE A 350 9.67 2.67 -15.99
C PHE A 350 8.46 3.58 -15.82
N PRO A 351 8.44 4.45 -14.79
CA PRO A 351 7.50 5.56 -14.73
C PRO A 351 7.59 6.39 -16.02
N PHE A 352 6.44 6.74 -16.60
CA PHE A 352 6.32 7.46 -17.85
C PHE A 352 5.57 8.77 -17.65
N PHE A 353 6.08 9.85 -18.27
CA PHE A 353 5.51 11.19 -18.13
C PHE A 353 5.54 11.94 -19.45
N ASN A 354 4.51 12.75 -19.68
CA ASN A 354 4.43 13.68 -20.80
C ASN A 354 3.62 14.91 -20.32
N PRO A 355 4.27 16.08 -20.13
CA PRO A 355 3.59 17.29 -19.69
C PRO A 355 2.71 17.94 -20.77
N CYS A 356 2.74 17.44 -22.01
CA CYS A 356 2.16 18.04 -23.22
C CYS A 356 2.72 19.44 -23.54
N ASP A 357 2.29 20.03 -24.65
CA ASP A 357 2.65 21.40 -25.03
C ASP A 357 1.99 22.45 -24.11
N THR A 358 2.25 23.73 -24.36
CA THR A 358 1.72 24.84 -23.54
C THR A 358 0.23 25.11 -23.73
N ASP A 359 -0.46 24.53 -24.73
CA ASP A 359 -1.88 24.82 -25.04
C ASP A 359 -2.20 26.33 -25.01
N GLU A 360 -1.50 27.12 -25.84
CA GLU A 360 -1.60 28.60 -25.87
C GLU A 360 -1.30 29.25 -24.50
N GLY A 361 -0.38 28.66 -23.74
CA GLY A 361 0.00 29.11 -22.41
C GLY A 361 -0.85 28.56 -21.26
N LYS A 362 -1.96 27.88 -21.53
CA LYS A 362 -2.89 27.33 -20.50
C LYS A 362 -2.36 26.08 -19.79
N ASN A 363 -1.32 25.44 -20.33
CA ASN A 363 -0.74 24.20 -19.84
C ASN A 363 0.74 24.32 -19.43
N SER A 364 1.20 25.54 -19.14
CA SER A 364 2.62 25.83 -18.88
C SER A 364 3.14 25.29 -17.54
N ASP A 365 2.26 24.95 -16.60
CA ASP A 365 2.65 24.40 -15.30
C ASP A 365 3.40 23.06 -15.46
N PRO A 366 4.38 22.76 -14.57
CA PRO A 366 5.13 21.51 -14.64
C PRO A 366 4.33 20.31 -14.13
N LEU A 367 4.68 19.12 -14.62
CA LEU A 367 4.45 17.90 -13.87
C LEU A 367 5.51 17.81 -12.77
N THR A 368 5.09 17.54 -11.53
CA THR A 368 6.02 17.44 -10.40
C THR A 368 5.85 16.13 -9.65
N LEU A 369 6.93 15.40 -9.43
CA LEU A 369 6.94 14.22 -8.56
C LEU A 369 6.71 14.66 -7.13
N PHE A 370 5.61 14.20 -6.53
CA PHE A 370 5.30 14.52 -5.16
C PHE A 370 6.25 13.77 -4.23
N SER A 371 6.91 14.52 -3.36
CA SER A 371 7.71 13.98 -2.27
C SER A 371 7.11 14.47 -0.96
N PRO A 372 6.60 13.58 -0.10
CA PRO A 372 5.96 14.00 1.13
C PRO A 372 6.98 14.63 2.08
N SER A 373 6.87 15.95 2.32
CA SER A 373 7.65 16.64 3.35
C SER A 373 7.43 15.99 4.72
N LEU A 374 8.48 15.93 5.54
CA LEU A 374 8.48 15.30 6.87
C LEU A 374 7.64 16.05 7.91
#